data_AF-A0A969EL74-F1
#
_entry.id   AF-A0A969EL74-F1
#
_cell.length_a   1.000
_cell.length_b   1.000
_cell.length_c   1.000
_cell.angle_alpha   90.00
_cell.angle_beta   90.00
_cell.angle_gamma   90.00
#
_symmetry.space_group_name_H-M   'P 1'
#
loop_
_entity.id
_entity.type
_entity.pdbx_description
1 polymer ?
#
loop_
_entity_poly.entity_id
_entity_poly.type
_entity_poly.pdbx_seq_one_letter_code
_entity_poly.pdbx_strand_id
1 'polypeptide(L)'
;MVYLSNLFAFGEEGLAYASLYFITSAMVAGTAGVYVASLGKAGYREALVGLLKIPIIYAVVFALVFVGFGWSLPTPIMRPVSIFSDAAIPTMLVLLGLQLGRAEWNGKILELMTANGLRLVVSPLLALGVGALFGLQGTMRQAGVLEASMPTAVMATVLATEFEVEPAFITAVVFSSTLLSPLTVTPLLAYLGG
;
A
#
# COMPACT_ATOMS: atom_id res chain seq x y z
N MET A 1 -0.65 -4.79 7.80
CA MET A 1 0.72 -5.37 7.71
C MET A 1 1.75 -4.30 8.05
N VAL A 2 1.79 -3.19 7.29
CA VAL A 2 2.64 -1.98 7.50
C VAL A 2 2.85 -1.57 8.96
N TYR A 3 1.76 -1.45 9.74
CA TYR A 3 1.82 -0.99 11.14
C TYR A 3 2.68 -1.90 12.04
N LEU A 4 2.36 -3.21 12.09
CA LEU A 4 3.05 -4.16 12.97
C LEU A 4 4.49 -4.39 12.53
N SER A 5 4.76 -4.50 11.23
CA SER A 5 6.10 -4.78 10.74
C SER A 5 7.07 -3.64 11.04
N ASN A 6 6.68 -2.38 10.84
CA ASN A 6 7.55 -1.24 11.16
C ASN A 6 7.65 -0.97 12.65
N LEU A 7 6.54 -1.05 13.40
CA LEU A 7 6.54 -0.82 14.84
C LEU A 7 7.42 -1.85 15.57
N PHE A 8 7.34 -3.13 15.18
CA PHE A 8 8.17 -4.17 15.79
C PHE A 8 9.62 -4.15 15.30
N ALA A 9 9.87 -3.84 14.03
CA ALA A 9 11.23 -3.86 13.48
C ALA A 9 12.03 -2.60 13.84
N PHE A 10 11.38 -1.42 13.83
CA PHE A 10 12.06 -0.11 13.83
C PHE A 10 11.45 0.89 14.83
N GLY A 11 10.49 0.47 15.66
CA GLY A 11 9.86 1.32 16.68
C GLY A 11 8.92 2.40 16.13
N GLU A 12 8.57 3.37 16.97
CA GLU A 12 7.64 4.45 16.60
C GLU A 12 8.19 5.35 15.49
N GLU A 13 9.51 5.54 15.44
CA GLU A 13 10.15 6.34 14.41
C GLU A 13 9.99 5.69 13.03
N GLY A 14 10.18 4.38 12.93
CA GLY A 14 9.95 3.64 11.69
C GLY A 14 8.48 3.65 11.28
N LEU A 15 7.57 3.53 12.25
CA LEU A 15 6.14 3.66 11.99
C LEU A 15 5.78 5.04 11.43
N ALA A 16 6.38 6.12 11.94
CA ALA A 16 6.16 7.47 11.42
C ALA A 16 6.59 7.60 9.95
N TYR A 17 7.80 7.16 9.61
CA TYR A 17 8.28 7.18 8.22
C TYR A 17 7.44 6.28 7.30
N ALA A 18 7.08 5.08 7.76
CA ALA A 18 6.22 4.18 7.00
C ALA A 18 4.83 4.76 6.75
N SER A 19 4.27 5.48 7.73
CA SER A 19 2.98 6.16 7.58
C SER A 19 3.04 7.26 6.52
N LEU A 20 4.12 8.07 6.51
CA LEU A 20 4.34 9.08 5.47
C LEU A 20 4.49 8.46 4.08
N TYR A 21 5.24 7.36 3.98
CA TYR A 21 5.38 6.60 2.74
C TYR A 21 4.02 6.07 2.27
N PHE A 22 3.26 5.43 3.16
CA PHE A 22 1.96 4.86 2.85
C PHE A 22 0.96 5.92 2.36
N ILE A 23 0.88 7.06 3.05
CA ILE A 23 0.03 8.19 2.65
C ILE A 23 0.40 8.67 1.23
N THR A 24 1.68 8.90 0.99
CA THR A 24 2.18 9.36 -0.30
C THR A 24 1.87 8.36 -1.41
N SER A 25 2.14 7.07 -1.17
CA SER A 25 1.87 5.98 -2.10
C SER A 25 0.37 5.83 -2.38
N ALA A 26 -0.48 5.93 -1.36
CA ALA A 26 -1.92 5.86 -1.52
C ALA A 26 -2.49 7.04 -2.31
N MET A 27 -1.94 8.25 -2.13
CA MET A 27 -2.29 9.41 -2.95
C MET A 27 -1.87 9.22 -4.42
N VAL A 28 -0.66 8.69 -4.66
CA VAL A 28 -0.19 8.38 -6.03
C VAL A 28 -1.08 7.30 -6.67
N ALA A 29 -1.41 6.23 -5.95
CA ALA A 29 -2.30 5.19 -6.45
C ALA A 29 -3.71 5.72 -6.73
N GLY A 30 -4.24 6.57 -5.85
CA GLY A 30 -5.54 7.20 -6.01
C GLY A 30 -5.59 8.26 -7.13
N THR A 31 -4.45 8.83 -7.53
CA THR A 31 -4.33 9.81 -8.63
C THR A 31 -3.86 9.15 -9.92
N ALA A 32 -2.57 8.88 -10.02
CA ALA A 32 -1.92 8.30 -11.19
C ALA A 32 -2.42 6.89 -11.48
N GLY A 33 -2.67 6.07 -10.45
CA GLY A 33 -3.22 4.72 -10.64
C GLY A 33 -4.62 4.74 -11.23
N VAL A 34 -5.50 5.61 -10.73
CA VAL A 34 -6.84 5.84 -11.32
C VAL A 34 -6.71 6.36 -12.75
N TYR A 35 -5.86 7.36 -12.99
CA TYR A 35 -5.63 7.90 -14.33
C TYR A 35 -5.22 6.79 -15.30
N VAL A 36 -4.20 6.00 -14.96
CA VAL A 36 -3.69 4.90 -15.79
C VAL A 36 -4.77 3.83 -16.00
N ALA A 37 -5.51 3.43 -14.97
CA ALA A 37 -6.59 2.45 -15.11
C ALA A 37 -7.76 2.97 -15.97
N SER A 38 -7.98 4.29 -15.97
CA SER A 38 -9.03 4.94 -16.75
C SER A 38 -8.65 5.26 -18.19
N LEU A 39 -7.37 5.12 -18.57
CA LEU A 39 -6.89 5.39 -19.93
C LEU A 39 -7.68 4.54 -20.93
N GLY A 40 -8.43 5.21 -21.80
CA GLY A 40 -9.25 4.57 -22.83
C GLY A 40 -10.72 4.36 -22.48
N LYS A 41 -11.16 4.61 -21.23
CA LYS A 41 -12.57 4.49 -20.81
C LYS A 41 -13.15 5.74 -20.12
N ALA A 42 -12.33 6.60 -19.53
CA ALA A 42 -12.80 7.83 -18.88
C ALA A 42 -11.95 9.05 -19.28
N GLY A 43 -12.58 10.22 -19.39
CA GLY A 43 -11.90 11.48 -19.64
C GLY A 43 -11.18 12.00 -18.39
N TYR A 44 -10.21 12.91 -18.58
CA TYR A 44 -9.47 13.58 -17.49
C TYR A 44 -10.38 14.14 -16.37
N ARG A 45 -11.59 14.55 -16.73
CA ARG A 45 -12.60 15.09 -15.80
C ARG A 45 -13.20 14.02 -14.88
N GLU A 46 -13.46 12.82 -15.38
CA GLU A 46 -13.92 11.69 -14.55
C GLU A 46 -12.83 11.20 -13.60
N ALA A 47 -11.57 11.20 -14.03
CA ALA A 47 -10.44 10.87 -13.15
C ALA A 47 -10.30 11.88 -11.99
N LEU A 48 -10.44 13.19 -12.26
CA LEU A 48 -10.42 14.24 -11.22
C LEU A 48 -11.61 14.12 -10.26
N VAL A 49 -12.80 13.84 -10.76
CA VAL A 49 -13.99 13.62 -9.92
C VAL A 49 -13.86 12.33 -9.11
N GLY A 50 -13.26 11.29 -9.70
CA GLY A 50 -12.90 10.05 -9.01
C GLY A 50 -11.96 10.32 -7.83
N LEU A 51 -11.01 11.24 -8.00
CA LEU A 51 -10.12 11.67 -6.93
C LEU A 51 -10.85 12.23 -5.71
N LEU A 52 -11.83 13.11 -5.95
CA LEU A 52 -12.68 13.71 -4.92
C LEU A 52 -13.59 12.68 -4.24
N LYS A 53 -13.72 11.47 -4.78
CA LYS A 53 -14.45 10.39 -4.12
C LYS A 53 -13.57 9.58 -3.17
N ILE A 54 -12.24 9.77 -3.18
CA ILE A 54 -11.31 8.97 -2.35
C ILE A 54 -11.24 9.56 -0.93
N PRO A 55 -11.75 8.89 0.11
CA PRO A 55 -11.84 9.44 1.46
C PRO A 55 -10.47 9.75 2.08
N ILE A 56 -9.42 9.04 1.66
CA ILE A 56 -8.07 9.17 2.23
C ILE A 56 -7.48 10.57 2.04
N ILE A 57 -7.80 11.26 0.94
CA ILE A 57 -7.28 12.59 0.67
C ILE A 57 -7.80 13.58 1.71
N TYR A 58 -9.10 13.51 2.02
CA TYR A 58 -9.70 14.33 3.06
C TYR A 58 -9.13 13.99 4.44
N ALA A 59 -8.94 12.70 4.74
CA ALA A 59 -8.33 12.28 6.01
C ALA A 59 -6.92 12.85 6.21
N VAL A 60 -6.08 12.86 5.17
CA VAL A 60 -4.73 13.42 5.24
C VAL A 60 -4.77 14.94 5.44
N VAL A 61 -5.65 15.65 4.73
CA VAL A 61 -5.82 17.10 4.92
C VAL A 61 -6.26 17.42 6.35
N PHE A 62 -7.24 16.69 6.87
CA PHE A 62 -7.68 16.84 8.27
C PHE A 62 -6.55 16.56 9.26
N ALA A 63 -5.79 15.48 9.05
CA ALA A 63 -4.65 15.13 9.91
C ALA A 63 -3.59 16.23 9.91
N LEU A 64 -3.21 16.76 8.74
CA LEU A 64 -2.23 17.84 8.62
C LEU A 64 -2.69 19.13 9.31
N VAL A 65 -3.97 19.49 9.19
CA VAL A 65 -4.55 20.65 9.90
C VAL A 65 -4.46 20.45 11.41
N PHE A 66 -4.90 19.30 11.93
CA PHE A 66 -4.87 19.02 13.36
C PHE A 66 -3.44 19.04 13.92
N VAL A 67 -2.49 18.42 13.21
CA VAL A 67 -1.07 18.46 13.57
C VAL A 67 -0.53 19.89 13.54
N GLY A 68 -0.84 20.66 12.49
CA GLY A 68 -0.35 22.03 12.32
C GLY A 68 -0.84 23.01 13.37
N PHE A 69 -2.07 22.82 13.88
CA PHE A 69 -2.63 23.63 14.97
C PHE A 69 -2.41 23.01 16.37
N GLY A 70 -1.76 21.85 16.48
CA GLY A 70 -1.58 21.13 17.74
C GLY A 70 -2.90 20.66 18.36
N TRP A 71 -3.94 20.47 17.55
CA TRP A 71 -5.25 20.02 18.01
C TRP A 71 -5.26 18.50 18.19
N SER A 72 -5.86 18.06 19.29
CA SER A 72 -6.21 16.67 19.51
C SER A 72 -7.64 16.39 19.09
N LEU A 73 -7.91 15.18 18.60
CA LEU A 73 -9.27 14.75 18.36
C LEU A 73 -10.02 14.59 19.70
N PRO A 74 -11.23 15.15 19.84
CA PRO A 74 -12.06 14.95 21.02
C PRO A 74 -12.30 13.46 21.28
N THR A 75 -12.32 13.05 22.55
CA THR A 75 -12.53 11.65 22.98
C THR A 75 -13.73 10.94 22.32
N PRO A 76 -14.88 11.60 22.11
CA PRO A 76 -16.01 10.97 21.41
C PRO A 76 -15.72 10.54 19.97
N ILE A 77 -14.80 11.22 19.27
CA ILE A 77 -14.41 10.89 17.89
C ILE A 77 -13.22 9.92 17.90
N MET A 78 -12.28 10.09 18.82
CA MET A 78 -11.11 9.21 18.92
C MET A 78 -11.50 7.75 19.15
N ARG A 79 -12.54 7.50 19.97
CA ARG A 79 -12.93 6.14 20.36
C ARG A 79 -13.46 5.29 19.19
N PRO A 80 -14.37 5.78 18.33
CA PRO A 80 -14.71 5.08 17.09
C PRO A 80 -13.50 4.87 16.17
N VAL A 81 -12.66 5.90 16.00
CA VAL A 81 -11.47 5.83 15.13
C VAL A 81 -10.52 4.72 15.59
N SER A 82 -10.26 4.61 16.90
CA SER A 82 -9.41 3.55 17.44
C SER A 82 -10.01 2.16 17.21
N ILE A 83 -11.32 1.99 17.40
CA ILE A 83 -12.01 0.71 17.15
C ILE A 83 -11.87 0.30 15.67
N PHE A 84 -12.05 1.23 14.73
CA PHE A 84 -11.86 0.93 13.30
C PHE A 84 -10.40 0.64 12.94
N SER A 85 -9.46 1.37 13.55
CA SER A 85 -8.02 1.12 13.38
C SER A 85 -7.64 -0.28 13.84
N ASP A 86 -8.12 -0.70 15.01
CA ASP A 86 -7.86 -2.03 15.57
C ASP A 86 -8.51 -3.14 14.73
N ALA A 87 -9.70 -2.89 14.19
CA ALA A 87 -10.41 -3.82 13.32
C ALA A 87 -9.80 -3.96 11.92
N ALA A 88 -9.00 -2.99 11.45
CA ALA A 88 -8.48 -2.96 10.10
C ALA A 88 -7.63 -4.20 9.76
N ILE A 89 -6.79 -4.66 10.70
CA ILE A 89 -5.91 -5.81 10.48
C ILE A 89 -6.72 -7.11 10.32
N PRO A 90 -7.62 -7.49 11.26
CA PRO A 90 -8.50 -8.64 11.07
C PRO A 90 -9.32 -8.58 9.78
N THR A 91 -9.89 -7.41 9.45
CA THR A 91 -10.69 -7.26 8.24
C THR A 91 -9.84 -7.49 6.98
N MET A 92 -8.61 -6.96 6.93
CA MET A 92 -7.70 -7.23 5.82
C MET A 92 -7.38 -8.72 5.67
N LEU A 93 -7.17 -9.45 6.77
CA LEU A 93 -6.93 -10.90 6.73
C LEU A 93 -8.15 -11.68 6.21
N VAL A 94 -9.36 -11.28 6.62
CA VAL A 94 -10.61 -11.87 6.09
C VAL A 94 -10.75 -11.58 4.60
N LEU A 95 -10.50 -10.34 4.16
CA LEU A 95 -10.55 -9.97 2.74
C LEU A 95 -9.55 -10.76 1.90
N LEU A 96 -8.34 -10.99 2.42
CA LEU A 96 -7.35 -11.85 1.78
C LEU A 96 -7.87 -13.31 1.67
N GLY A 97 -8.48 -13.84 2.72
CA GLY A 97 -9.16 -15.13 2.72
C GLY A 97 -10.28 -15.25 1.69
N LEU A 98 -11.02 -14.15 1.45
CA LEU A 98 -12.05 -14.10 0.41
C LEU A 98 -11.44 -14.02 -1.00
N GLN A 99 -10.35 -13.27 -1.17
CA GLN A 99 -9.61 -13.21 -2.45
C GLN A 99 -9.05 -14.58 -2.83
N LEU A 100 -8.55 -15.34 -1.85
CA LEU A 100 -8.14 -16.74 -1.96
C LEU A 100 -9.23 -17.62 -2.61
N GLY A 101 -10.47 -17.51 -2.13
CA GLY A 101 -11.60 -18.29 -2.64
C GLY A 101 -12.09 -17.85 -4.03
N ARG A 102 -11.69 -16.67 -4.51
CA ARG A 102 -12.10 -16.09 -5.80
C ARG A 102 -10.97 -16.01 -6.83
N ALA A 103 -9.77 -16.46 -6.47
CA ALA A 103 -8.63 -16.42 -7.36
C ALA A 103 -8.82 -17.46 -8.48
N GLU A 104 -9.25 -16.99 -9.65
CA GLU A 104 -9.35 -17.82 -10.84
C GLU A 104 -8.01 -17.80 -11.61
N TRP A 105 -7.49 -18.98 -11.90
CA TRP A 105 -6.26 -19.11 -12.70
C TRP A 105 -6.59 -18.92 -14.18
N ASN A 106 -5.98 -17.90 -14.78
CA ASN A 106 -6.17 -17.54 -16.19
C ASN A 106 -5.09 -18.06 -17.16
N GLY A 107 -4.21 -18.97 -16.71
CA GLY A 107 -3.14 -19.56 -17.54
C GLY A 107 -1.94 -18.63 -17.85
N LYS A 108 -1.95 -17.36 -17.44
CA LYS A 108 -0.89 -16.36 -17.70
C LYS A 108 0.25 -16.40 -16.68
N ILE A 109 0.93 -17.53 -16.55
CA ILE A 109 1.94 -17.74 -15.49
C ILE A 109 3.16 -16.81 -15.65
N LEU A 110 3.58 -16.52 -16.88
CA LEU A 110 4.75 -15.69 -17.14
C LEU A 110 4.47 -14.22 -16.76
N GLU A 111 3.29 -13.72 -17.10
CA GLU A 111 2.82 -12.37 -16.74
C GLU A 111 2.64 -12.24 -15.23
N LEU A 112 2.14 -13.28 -14.56
CA LEU A 112 2.02 -13.33 -13.10
C LEU A 112 3.40 -13.27 -12.43
N MET A 113 4.35 -14.10 -12.91
CA MET A 113 5.72 -14.12 -12.38
C MET A 113 6.45 -12.81 -12.62
N THR A 114 6.28 -12.19 -13.79
CA THR A 114 6.89 -10.89 -14.09
C THR A 114 6.31 -9.78 -13.21
N ALA A 115 4.98 -9.71 -13.05
CA ALA A 115 4.35 -8.76 -12.15
C ALA A 115 4.82 -8.93 -10.69
N ASN A 116 4.87 -10.16 -10.19
CA ASN A 116 5.37 -10.45 -8.84
C ASN A 116 6.87 -10.16 -8.70
N GLY A 117 7.69 -10.49 -9.70
CA GLY A 117 9.13 -10.21 -9.68
C GLY A 117 9.42 -8.71 -9.68
N LEU A 118 8.70 -7.94 -10.50
CA LEU A 118 8.80 -6.48 -10.49
C LEU A 118 8.44 -5.89 -9.12
N ARG A 119 7.40 -6.42 -8.48
CA ARG A 119 6.91 -5.89 -7.20
C ARG A 119 7.66 -6.39 -5.97
N LEU A 120 8.16 -7.63 -5.97
CA LEU A 120 8.77 -8.22 -4.78
C LEU A 120 10.30 -8.17 -4.81
N VAL A 121 10.90 -7.94 -5.97
CA VAL A 121 12.36 -7.90 -6.15
C VAL A 121 12.80 -6.55 -6.71
N VAL A 122 12.22 -6.11 -7.83
CA VAL A 122 12.71 -4.88 -8.48
C VAL A 122 12.38 -3.63 -7.65
N SER A 123 11.17 -3.50 -7.10
CA SER A 123 10.84 -2.32 -6.29
C SER A 123 11.67 -2.15 -5.00
N PRO A 124 11.97 -3.17 -4.17
CA PRO A 124 12.87 -2.97 -3.03
C PRO A 124 14.31 -2.68 -3.45
N LEU A 125 14.80 -3.26 -4.55
CA LEU A 125 16.13 -2.94 -5.08
C LEU A 125 16.21 -1.48 -5.55
N LEU A 126 15.17 -1.00 -6.25
CA LEU A 126 15.07 0.40 -6.62
C LEU A 126 15.00 1.30 -5.38
N ALA A 127 14.24 0.92 -4.35
CA ALA A 127 14.19 1.69 -3.10
C ALA A 127 15.54 1.73 -2.38
N LEU A 128 16.33 0.65 -2.40
CA LEU A 128 17.69 0.64 -1.88
C LEU A 128 18.61 1.59 -2.65
N GLY A 129 18.54 1.57 -3.99
CA GLY A 129 19.35 2.42 -4.86
C GLY A 129 18.98 3.90 -4.75
N VAL A 130 17.68 4.20 -4.81
CA VAL A 130 17.14 5.56 -4.63
C VAL A 130 17.45 6.06 -3.22
N GLY A 131 17.23 5.25 -2.19
CA GLY A 131 17.55 5.60 -0.82
C GLY A 131 19.03 5.94 -0.63
N ALA A 132 19.93 5.19 -1.27
CA ALA A 132 21.36 5.51 -1.26
C ALA A 132 21.67 6.82 -2.03
N LEU A 133 21.05 7.05 -3.19
CA LEU A 133 21.25 8.24 -4.00
C LEU A 133 20.83 9.53 -3.27
N PHE A 134 19.72 9.47 -2.54
CA PHE A 134 19.21 10.60 -1.74
C PHE A 134 19.84 10.67 -0.34
N GLY A 135 20.81 9.80 -0.02
CA GLY A 135 21.50 9.80 1.27
C GLY A 135 20.62 9.44 2.46
N LEU A 136 19.55 8.67 2.25
CA LEU A 136 18.68 8.20 3.33
C LEU A 136 19.47 7.24 4.23
N GLN A 137 19.41 7.47 5.54
CA GLN A 137 20.12 6.68 6.55
C GLN A 137 19.19 6.23 7.68
N GLY A 138 19.64 5.24 8.43
CA GLY A 138 18.95 4.72 9.61
C GLY A 138 17.50 4.30 9.33
N THR A 139 16.63 4.60 10.30
CA THR A 139 15.21 4.22 10.33
C THR A 139 14.42 4.67 9.10
N MET A 140 14.75 5.83 8.52
CA MET A 140 14.08 6.35 7.33
C MET A 140 14.33 5.48 6.10
N ARG A 141 15.58 5.04 5.89
CA ARG A 141 15.92 4.12 4.80
C ARG A 141 15.30 2.74 5.02
N GLN A 142 15.36 2.24 6.26
CA GLN A 142 14.81 0.95 6.63
C GLN A 142 13.30 0.88 6.37
N ALA A 143 12.54 1.85 6.87
CA ALA A 143 11.10 1.95 6.66
C ALA A 143 10.74 2.12 5.17
N GLY A 144 11.42 3.02 4.45
CA GLY A 144 11.14 3.26 3.03
C GLY A 144 11.38 2.03 2.14
N VAL A 145 12.47 1.30 2.39
CA VAL A 145 12.78 0.05 1.66
C VAL A 145 11.79 -1.05 2.03
N LEU A 146 11.43 -1.17 3.31
CA LEU A 146 10.45 -2.14 3.76
C LEU A 146 9.08 -1.88 3.10
N GLU A 147 8.61 -0.65 3.08
CA GLU A 147 7.34 -0.29 2.44
C GLU A 147 7.34 -0.55 0.92
N ALA A 148 8.48 -0.31 0.25
CA ALA A 148 8.63 -0.61 -1.17
C ALA A 148 8.63 -2.11 -1.49
N SER A 149 8.96 -2.96 -0.51
CA SER A 149 8.92 -4.42 -0.61
C SER A 149 7.54 -5.02 -0.35
N MET A 150 6.58 -4.23 0.13
CA MET A 150 5.24 -4.71 0.46
C MET A 150 4.52 -5.24 -0.78
N PRO A 151 3.68 -6.29 -0.64
CA PRO A 151 2.94 -6.88 -1.75
C PRO A 151 2.00 -5.89 -2.43
N THR A 152 1.47 -6.28 -3.59
CA THR A 152 0.55 -5.41 -4.37
C THR A 152 -0.70 -5.09 -3.56
N ALA A 153 -1.12 -3.83 -3.58
CA ALA A 153 -2.27 -3.37 -2.80
C ALA A 153 -3.60 -3.90 -3.36
N VAL A 154 -4.52 -4.29 -2.46
CA VAL A 154 -5.90 -4.69 -2.80
C VAL A 154 -6.66 -3.62 -3.58
N MET A 155 -6.32 -2.34 -3.38
CA MET A 155 -6.89 -1.23 -4.15
C MET A 155 -6.73 -1.42 -5.67
N ALA A 156 -5.65 -2.07 -6.12
CA ALA A 156 -5.45 -2.37 -7.54
C ALA A 156 -6.58 -3.26 -8.09
N THR A 157 -7.06 -4.24 -7.32
CA THR A 157 -8.20 -5.09 -7.70
C THR A 157 -9.51 -4.29 -7.78
N VAL A 158 -9.73 -3.34 -6.88
CA VAL A 158 -10.91 -2.47 -6.92
C VAL A 158 -10.90 -1.63 -8.19
N LEU A 159 -9.79 -0.97 -8.50
CA LEU A 159 -9.63 -0.18 -9.72
C LEU A 159 -9.76 -1.04 -10.99
N ALA A 160 -9.14 -2.22 -10.98
CA ALA A 160 -9.26 -3.19 -12.07
C ALA A 160 -10.71 -3.58 -12.34
N THR A 161 -11.50 -3.79 -11.28
CA THR A 161 -12.91 -4.16 -11.39
C THR A 161 -13.74 -2.98 -11.90
N GLU A 162 -13.53 -1.78 -11.34
CA GLU A 162 -14.26 -0.56 -11.73
C GLU A 162 -14.03 -0.18 -13.20
N PHE A 163 -12.80 -0.31 -13.69
CA PHE A 163 -12.44 0.02 -15.07
C PHE A 163 -12.40 -1.21 -16.00
N GLU A 164 -12.77 -2.39 -15.51
CA GLU A 164 -12.72 -3.70 -16.19
C GLU A 164 -11.37 -3.98 -16.89
N VAL A 165 -10.27 -3.74 -16.16
CA VAL A 165 -8.89 -3.98 -16.62
C VAL A 165 -8.41 -5.30 -16.04
N GLU A 166 -8.67 -6.41 -16.75
CA GLU A 166 -8.34 -7.79 -16.33
C GLU A 166 -8.47 -8.08 -14.80
N PRO A 167 -9.68 -7.95 -14.21
CA PRO A 167 -9.86 -8.04 -12.75
C PRO A 167 -9.36 -9.36 -12.14
N ALA A 168 -9.58 -10.48 -12.84
CA ALA A 168 -9.15 -11.81 -12.41
C ALA A 168 -7.60 -11.91 -12.34
N PHE A 169 -6.90 -11.40 -13.35
CA PHE A 169 -5.44 -11.38 -13.38
C PHE A 169 -4.87 -10.53 -12.23
N ILE A 170 -5.40 -9.32 -12.05
CA ILE A 170 -4.92 -8.40 -11.00
C ILE A 170 -5.19 -8.98 -9.61
N THR A 171 -6.34 -9.63 -9.41
CA THR A 171 -6.63 -10.38 -8.18
C THR A 171 -5.61 -11.49 -7.94
N ALA A 172 -5.25 -12.26 -8.97
CA ALA A 172 -4.22 -13.29 -8.87
C ALA A 172 -2.83 -12.71 -8.51
N VAL A 173 -2.46 -11.55 -9.07
CA VAL A 173 -1.21 -10.84 -8.73
C VAL A 173 -1.20 -10.37 -7.27
N VAL A 174 -2.27 -9.72 -6.81
CA VAL A 174 -2.40 -9.27 -5.41
C VAL A 174 -2.29 -10.44 -4.45
N PHE A 175 -3.03 -11.51 -4.75
CA PHE A 175 -3.03 -12.72 -3.93
C PHE A 175 -1.65 -13.39 -3.88
N SER A 176 -1.07 -13.70 -5.04
CA SER A 176 0.21 -14.41 -5.12
C SER A 176 1.37 -13.57 -4.57
N SER A 177 1.39 -12.26 -4.81
CA SER A 177 2.40 -11.38 -4.20
C SER A 177 2.28 -11.35 -2.67
N THR A 178 1.06 -11.38 -2.12
CA THR A 178 0.84 -11.46 -0.67
C THR A 178 1.31 -12.80 -0.08
N LEU A 179 1.10 -13.92 -0.79
CA LEU A 179 1.62 -15.22 -0.35
C LEU A 179 3.14 -15.33 -0.42
N LEU A 180 3.75 -14.72 -1.44
CA LEU A 180 5.19 -14.76 -1.65
C LEU A 180 5.92 -13.74 -0.77
N SER A 181 5.24 -12.69 -0.30
CA SER A 181 5.90 -11.60 0.45
C SER A 181 6.60 -12.05 1.73
N PRO A 182 6.13 -13.00 2.55
CA PRO A 182 6.89 -13.46 3.70
C PRO A 182 8.26 -14.04 3.32
N LEU A 183 8.38 -14.66 2.14
CA LEU A 183 9.65 -15.23 1.66
C LEU A 183 10.64 -14.15 1.19
N THR A 184 10.15 -13.00 0.73
CA THR A 184 11.00 -11.91 0.20
C THR A 184 11.25 -10.81 1.24
N VAL A 185 10.24 -10.46 2.03
CA VAL A 185 10.28 -9.40 3.04
C VAL A 185 11.03 -9.84 4.29
N THR A 186 10.94 -11.10 4.72
CA THR A 186 11.62 -11.58 5.94
C THR A 186 13.15 -11.50 5.84
N PRO A 187 13.80 -11.96 4.74
CA PRO A 187 15.24 -11.78 4.57
C PRO A 187 15.65 -10.31 4.49
N LEU A 188 14.83 -9.48 3.84
CA LEU A 188 15.08 -8.05 3.72
C LEU A 188 15.01 -7.35 5.09
N LEU A 189 14.04 -7.72 5.93
CA LEU A 189 13.95 -7.25 7.31
C LEU A 189 15.17 -7.65 8.13
N ALA A 190 15.63 -8.90 8.01
CA ALA A 190 16.84 -9.37 8.71
C ALA A 190 18.09 -8.60 8.26
N TYR A 191 18.19 -8.27 6.97
CA TYR A 191 19.27 -7.45 6.44
C TYR A 191 19.20 -5.98 6.92
N LEU A 192 18.00 -5.41 6.99
CA LEU A 192 17.80 -4.01 7.36
C LEU A 192 17.88 -3.77 8.87
N GLY A 193 17.46 -4.73 9.70
CA GLY A 193 17.44 -4.62 11.16
C GLY A 193 18.72 -5.07 11.86
N GLY A 194 19.74 -5.51 11.09
CA GLY A 194 21.07 -5.86 11.58
C GLY A 194 22.02 -4.67 11.69
#